data_AF-A0A847CQA0-F1
#
_entry.id   AF-A0A847CQA0-F1
#
_cell.length_a   1.000
_cell.length_b   1.000
_cell.length_c   1.000
_cell.angle_alpha   90.00
_cell.angle_beta   90.00
_cell.angle_gamma   90.00
#
_symmetry.space_group_name_H-M   'P 1'
#
loop_
_entity.id
_entity.type
_entity.pdbx_description
1 polymer ?
#
loop_
_entity_poly.entity_id
_entity_poly.type
_entity_poly.pdbx_seq_one_letter_code
_entity_poly.pdbx_strand_id
1 'polypeptide(L)'
;SIPTQRGLAPGNGAFVNLLKELTSATPEVAGKPFSPLFAAAAATVTGKVLMLGDRLDTDIEGAKRQGIASAWVNTGVHHIGDVLNAPTARRPEFLLGDL
;
A
#
# COMPACT_ATOMS: atom_id res chain seq x y z
N SER A 1 4.04 -11.06 -2.04
CA SER A 1 4.40 -12.05 -1.01
C SER A 1 4.03 -11.49 0.36
N ILE A 2 3.77 -12.35 1.34
CA ILE A 2 3.49 -11.97 2.73
C ILE A 2 4.65 -12.48 3.60
N PRO A 3 5.22 -11.66 4.50
CA PRO A 3 6.21 -12.12 5.48
C PRO A 3 5.59 -13.12 6.45
N THR A 4 6.26 -14.24 6.70
CA THR A 4 5.88 -15.21 7.73
C THR A 4 7.10 -15.60 8.56
N GLN A 5 6.90 -16.25 9.72
CA GLN A 5 8.01 -16.78 10.53
C GLN A 5 8.89 -17.79 9.77
N ARG A 6 8.40 -18.38 8.68
CA ARG A 6 9.13 -19.36 7.86
C ARG A 6 9.70 -18.75 6.58
N GLY A 7 9.69 -17.42 6.44
CA GLY A 7 10.12 -16.70 5.25
C GLY A 7 8.95 -16.13 4.43
N LEU A 8 9.19 -15.82 3.16
CA LEU A 8 8.21 -15.20 2.28
C LEU A 8 7.22 -16.24 1.74
N ALA A 9 5.92 -16.02 1.97
CA ALA A 9 4.85 -16.82 1.40
C ALA A 9 4.14 -16.09 0.24
N PRO A 10 3.46 -16.81 -0.67
CA PRO A 10 2.56 -16.20 -1.65
C PRO A 10 1.49 -15.36 -0.92
N GLY A 11 1.33 -14.10 -1.34
CA GLY A 11 0.27 -13.25 -0.83
C GLY A 11 -1.02 -13.43 -1.61
N ASN A 12 -2.12 -12.80 -1.16
CA ASN A 12 -3.41 -12.87 -1.86
C ASN A 12 -3.29 -12.50 -3.36
N GLY A 13 -2.46 -11.51 -3.69
CA GLY A 13 -2.21 -11.11 -5.10
C GLY A 13 -1.67 -12.24 -5.99
N ALA A 14 -0.92 -13.21 -5.44
CA ALA A 14 -0.45 -14.36 -6.21
C ALA A 14 -1.60 -15.29 -6.60
N PHE A 15 -2.55 -15.52 -5.69
CA PHE A 15 -3.75 -16.31 -5.96
C PHE A 15 -4.72 -15.58 -6.91
N VAL A 16 -4.86 -14.26 -6.77
CA VAL A 16 -5.64 -13.44 -7.70
C VAL A 16 -5.08 -13.52 -9.12
N ASN A 17 -3.74 -13.45 -9.28
CA ASN A 17 -3.10 -13.61 -10.60
C ASN A 17 -3.31 -15.01 -11.17
N LEU A 18 -3.18 -16.06 -10.35
CA LEU A 18 -3.44 -17.44 -10.78
C LEU A 18 -4.88 -17.60 -11.29
N LEU A 19 -5.87 -17.10 -10.53
CA LEU A 19 -7.27 -17.17 -10.94
C LEU A 19 -7.53 -16.39 -12.23
N LYS A 20 -6.91 -15.21 -12.38
CA LYS A 20 -6.99 -14.41 -13.62
C LYS A 20 -6.46 -15.18 -14.83
N GLU A 21 -5.31 -15.84 -14.70
CA GLU A 21 -4.74 -16.65 -15.78
C GLU A 21 -5.61 -17.86 -16.14
N LEU A 22 -6.16 -18.56 -15.15
CA LEU A 22 -6.98 -19.75 -15.36
C LEU A 22 -8.38 -19.46 -15.91
N THR A 23 -8.94 -18.29 -15.57
CA THR A 23 -10.33 -17.95 -15.91
C THR A 23 -10.44 -16.91 -17.04
N SER A 24 -9.34 -16.26 -17.41
CA SER A 24 -9.34 -15.04 -18.24
C SER A 24 -10.24 -13.91 -17.71
N ALA A 25 -10.69 -13.98 -16.46
CA ALA A 25 -11.54 -12.98 -15.83
C ALA A 25 -10.71 -11.80 -15.31
N THR A 26 -11.26 -10.59 -15.35
CA THR A 26 -10.60 -9.42 -14.74
C THR A 26 -11.09 -9.25 -13.30
N PRO A 27 -10.23 -9.40 -12.27
CA PRO A 27 -10.63 -9.26 -10.88
C PRO A 27 -10.85 -7.79 -10.52
N GLU A 28 -11.93 -7.52 -9.78
CA GLU A 28 -12.10 -6.24 -9.09
C GLU A 28 -11.34 -6.28 -7.75
N VAL A 29 -10.40 -5.36 -7.56
CA VAL A 29 -9.50 -5.35 -6.39
C VAL A 29 -9.94 -4.27 -5.41
N ALA A 30 -10.53 -4.66 -4.28
CA ALA A 30 -10.97 -3.72 -3.24
C ALA A 30 -9.84 -3.22 -2.31
N GLY A 31 -8.68 -3.89 -2.31
CA GLY A 31 -7.56 -3.57 -1.42
C GLY A 31 -6.67 -2.42 -1.92
N LYS A 32 -5.70 -1.99 -1.10
CA LYS A 32 -4.69 -0.98 -1.50
C LYS A 32 -3.95 -1.41 -2.78
N PRO A 33 -3.63 -0.49 -3.72
CA PRO A 33 -3.77 0.97 -3.67
C PRO A 33 -5.15 1.49 -4.10
N PHE A 34 -6.19 0.65 -4.10
CA PHE A 34 -7.48 1.03 -4.67
C PHE A 34 -8.19 2.11 -3.85
N SER A 35 -8.63 3.15 -4.56
CA SER A 35 -9.17 4.41 -4.04
C SER A 35 -10.33 4.27 -3.05
N PRO A 36 -11.35 3.41 -3.30
CA PRO A 36 -12.49 3.23 -2.40
C PRO A 36 -12.14 2.84 -0.97
N LEU A 37 -11.09 2.05 -0.75
CA LEU A 37 -10.69 1.68 0.62
C LEU A 37 -10.22 2.91 1.41
N PHE A 38 -9.37 3.74 0.79
CA PHE A 38 -8.87 4.97 1.40
C PHE A 38 -10.00 5.98 1.61
N ALA A 39 -10.91 6.13 0.63
CA ALA A 39 -12.06 7.02 0.74
C ALA A 39 -13.01 6.57 1.85
N ALA A 40 -13.32 5.28 1.93
CA ALA A 40 -14.15 4.71 3.00
C ALA A 40 -13.51 4.90 4.37
N ALA A 41 -12.19 4.65 4.49
CA ALA A 41 -11.47 4.86 5.74
C ALA A 41 -11.50 6.35 6.16
N ALA A 42 -11.20 7.27 5.24
CA ALA A 42 -11.21 8.71 5.51
C ALA A 42 -12.60 9.22 5.93
N ALA A 43 -13.67 8.62 5.41
CA ALA A 43 -15.05 8.98 5.78
C ALA A 43 -15.44 8.61 7.22
N THR A 44 -14.66 7.75 7.91
CA THR A 44 -14.95 7.34 9.29
C THR A 44 -14.42 8.32 10.35
N VAL A 45 -13.60 9.29 9.96
CA VAL A 45 -12.91 10.21 10.86
C VAL A 45 -13.24 11.66 10.51
N THR A 46 -13.19 12.53 11.51
CA THR A 46 -13.30 13.98 11.30
C THR A 46 -11.93 14.63 11.47
N GLY A 47 -11.59 15.57 10.58
CA GLY A 47 -10.31 16.29 10.63
C GLY A 47 -9.25 15.76 9.66
N LYS A 48 -7.98 16.01 9.98
CA LYS A 48 -6.84 15.65 9.13
C LYS A 48 -6.52 14.16 9.25
N VAL A 49 -6.34 13.50 8.11
CA VAL A 49 -6.01 12.07 8.02
C VAL A 49 -4.58 11.91 7.53
N LEU A 50 -3.83 11.01 8.16
CA LEU A 50 -2.49 10.60 7.75
C LEU A 50 -2.48 9.09 7.52
N MET A 51 -2.12 8.66 6.31
CA MET A 51 -1.86 7.25 6.02
C MET A 51 -0.49 6.86 6.54
N LEU A 52 -0.43 5.82 7.37
CA LEU A 52 0.81 5.17 7.82
C LEU A 52 0.99 3.84 7.09
N GLY A 53 2.18 3.60 6.54
CA GLY A 53 2.46 2.36 5.82
C GLY A 53 3.93 2.14 5.50
N ASP A 54 4.29 0.89 5.23
CA ASP A 54 5.64 0.45 4.89
C ASP A 54 5.80 0.22 3.38
N ARG A 55 4.70 0.24 2.63
CA ARG A 55 4.68 -0.04 1.19
C ARG A 55 4.41 1.18 0.31
N LEU A 56 5.35 1.47 -0.59
CA LEU A 56 5.27 2.61 -1.52
C LEU A 56 4.22 2.42 -2.63
N ASP A 57 4.06 1.20 -3.13
CA ASP A 57 3.17 0.84 -4.25
C ASP A 57 1.69 0.68 -3.84
N THR A 58 1.43 0.45 -2.55
CA THR A 58 0.07 0.27 -2.03
C THR A 58 -0.36 1.43 -1.14
N ASP A 59 0.44 1.75 -0.13
CA ASP A 59 0.02 2.63 0.98
C ASP A 59 0.19 4.08 0.58
N ILE A 60 1.42 4.42 0.18
CA ILE A 60 1.79 5.77 -0.20
C ILE A 60 1.14 6.16 -1.53
N GLU A 61 1.22 5.29 -2.54
CA GLU A 61 0.55 5.53 -3.81
C GLU A 61 -0.97 5.65 -3.65
N GLY A 62 -1.58 4.77 -2.85
CA GLY A 62 -3.01 4.77 -2.59
C GLY A 62 -3.49 6.03 -1.87
N ALA A 63 -2.76 6.47 -0.83
CA ALA A 63 -3.05 7.72 -0.12
C ALA A 63 -2.93 8.94 -1.05
N LYS A 64 -1.86 8.99 -1.86
CA LYS A 64 -1.63 10.10 -2.78
C LYS A 64 -2.69 10.23 -3.86
N ARG A 65 -3.15 9.11 -4.41
CA ARG A 65 -4.30 9.06 -5.34
C ARG A 65 -5.58 9.61 -4.73
N GLN A 66 -5.66 9.66 -3.40
CA GLN A 66 -6.82 10.10 -2.62
C GLN A 66 -6.65 11.50 -2.02
N GLY A 67 -5.52 12.16 -2.26
CA GLY A 67 -5.19 13.44 -1.62
C GLY A 67 -5.02 13.34 -0.10
N ILE A 68 -4.78 12.13 0.43
CA ILE A 68 -4.52 11.90 1.85
C ILE A 68 -3.01 12.01 2.08
N ALA A 69 -2.63 12.74 3.13
CA ALA A 69 -1.22 12.85 3.50
C ALA A 69 -0.65 11.49 3.89
N SER A 70 0.65 11.24 3.65
CA SER A 70 1.24 9.92 3.90
C SER A 70 2.60 9.95 4.59
N ALA A 71 2.79 9.00 5.50
CA ALA A 71 4.01 8.77 6.24
C ALA A 71 4.50 7.33 6.03
N TRP A 72 5.74 7.18 5.61
CA TRP A 72 6.39 5.88 5.49
C TRP A 72 7.10 5.50 6.79
N VAL A 73 6.93 4.26 7.24
CA VAL A 73 7.57 3.70 8.44
C VAL A 73 8.62 2.66 8.08
N ASN A 74 9.79 2.71 8.72
CA ASN A 74 10.92 1.81 8.44
C ASN A 74 10.85 0.46 9.17
N THR A 75 9.67 -0.17 9.22
CA THR A 75 9.43 -1.41 9.97
C THR A 75 8.99 -2.59 9.11
N GLY A 76 8.88 -2.40 7.78
CA GLY A 76 8.26 -3.38 6.89
C GLY A 76 8.99 -3.60 5.56
N VAL A 77 8.24 -3.55 4.46
CA VAL A 77 8.63 -4.13 3.16
C VAL A 77 9.63 -3.30 2.36
N HIS A 78 9.36 -2.01 2.12
CA HIS A 78 10.34 -1.16 1.42
C HIS A 78 11.39 -0.65 2.41
N HIS A 79 12.54 -0.27 1.89
CA HIS A 79 13.65 0.31 2.66
C HIS A 79 13.94 1.74 2.22
N ILE A 80 14.77 2.46 2.97
CA ILE A 80 15.10 3.87 2.68
C ILE A 80 15.61 4.10 1.25
N GLY A 81 16.36 3.14 0.70
CA GLY A 81 16.83 3.19 -0.70
C GLY A 81 15.69 3.21 -1.71
N ASP A 82 14.60 2.48 -1.45
CA ASP A 82 13.42 2.49 -2.32
C ASP A 82 12.70 3.84 -2.23
N VAL A 83 12.63 4.43 -1.03
CA VAL A 83 12.00 5.74 -0.83
C VAL A 83 12.75 6.84 -1.56
N LEU A 84 14.09 6.82 -1.51
CA LEU A 84 14.94 7.78 -2.22
C LEU A 84 14.78 7.68 -3.74
N ASN A 85 14.56 6.47 -4.26
CA ASN A 85 14.38 6.22 -5.70
C ASN A 85 12.90 6.29 -6.13
N ALA A 86 11.97 6.56 -5.22
CA ALA A 86 10.54 6.50 -5.52
C ALA A 86 10.14 7.58 -6.55
N PRO A 87 9.30 7.24 -7.54
CA PRO A 87 8.70 8.24 -8.42
C PRO A 87 7.76 9.14 -7.63
N THR A 88 7.46 10.33 -8.15
CA THR A 88 6.62 11.33 -7.46
C THR A 88 5.30 10.77 -6.94
N ALA A 89 4.66 9.87 -7.69
CA ALA A 89 3.41 9.21 -7.29
C ALA A 89 3.51 8.35 -6.02
N ARG A 90 4.72 7.92 -5.64
CA ARG A 90 5.02 7.01 -4.53
C ARG A 90 5.90 7.64 -3.44
N ARG A 91 6.15 8.95 -3.52
CA ARG A 91 6.92 9.65 -2.50
C ARG A 91 6.04 10.01 -1.29
N PRO A 92 6.39 9.56 -0.08
CA PRO A 92 5.70 9.95 1.13
C PRO A 92 6.02 11.41 1.49
N GLU A 93 5.18 12.05 2.30
CA GLU A 93 5.46 13.39 2.85
C GLU A 93 6.31 13.32 4.12
N PHE A 94 6.18 12.22 4.87
CA PHE A 94 6.92 12.02 6.11
C PHE A 94 7.65 10.68 6.11
N LEU A 95 8.81 10.66 6.77
CA LEU A 95 9.62 9.48 7.03
C LEU A 95 9.67 9.31 8.55
N LEU A 96 9.22 8.16 9.05
CA LEU A 96 9.22 7.83 10.46
C LEU A 96 10.18 6.66 10.70
N GLY A 97 11.03 6.78 11.72
CA GLY A 97 11.99 5.74 12.09
C GLY A 97 11.30 4.50 12.67
N ASP A 98 10.29 4.74 13.50
CA ASP A 98 9.41 3.77 14.15
C ASP A 98 8.04 4.41 14.48
N LEU A 99 7.15 3.64 15.14
CA LEU A 99 5.83 4.07 15.61
C LEU A 99 5.84 4.30 17.12
#